data_AF-A0A954ABV4-F1
#
_entry.id   AF-A0A954ABV4-F1
#
_cell.length_a   1.000
_cell.length_b   1.000
_cell.length_c   1.000
_cell.angle_alpha   90.00
_cell.angle_beta   90.00
_cell.angle_gamma   90.00
#
_symmetry.space_group_name_H-M   'P 1'
#
loop_
_entity.id
_entity.type
_entity.pdbx_description
1 polymer ?
#
loop_
_entity_poly.entity_id
_entity_poly.type
_entity_poly.pdbx_seq_one_letter_code
_entity_poly.pdbx_strand_id
1 'polypeptide(L)'
;ADADLGDRATLLRADTYTEALRAYGRPVLVHEPTSHAAERFVHRLRKTGLVAEILPTPTFALPRSEFARWAGGRSRFRMEDFYREQRRRFGVLMDADGEPAGGRWNFDADNREPPPKGRATLEAPPPYFPVEDDIDAGVRRDLDEMGLDAVGVDGPRLFPVTPVEAQAALDHFVEHRLPLFGRYEDAMLSGDWAMTHSLLS
;
A
#
# COMPACT_ATOMS: atom_id res chain seq x y z
N ALA A 1 17.71 -1.46 -11.60
CA ALA A 1 17.55 -2.93 -11.55
C ALA A 1 18.90 -3.65 -11.63
N ASP A 2 19.72 -3.34 -12.66
CA ASP A 2 21.04 -3.96 -12.83
C ASP A 2 22.01 -3.73 -11.66
N ALA A 3 21.90 -2.62 -10.93
CA ALA A 3 22.80 -2.30 -9.82
C ALA A 3 22.63 -3.21 -8.57
N ASP A 4 21.42 -3.70 -8.27
CA ASP A 4 21.13 -4.41 -7.00
C ASP A 4 20.62 -5.86 -7.16
N LEU A 5 19.98 -6.17 -8.29
CA LEU A 5 19.39 -7.49 -8.49
C LEU A 5 20.28 -8.40 -9.33
N GLY A 6 21.19 -7.85 -10.15
CA GLY A 6 22.09 -8.63 -11.00
C GLY A 6 21.34 -9.65 -11.86
N ASP A 7 21.79 -10.90 -11.87
CA ASP A 7 21.18 -12.01 -12.59
C ASP A 7 19.83 -12.48 -12.01
N ARG A 8 19.43 -11.97 -10.83
CA ARG A 8 18.14 -12.27 -10.19
C ARG A 8 16.96 -11.53 -10.83
N ALA A 9 17.23 -10.57 -11.72
CA ALA A 9 16.20 -9.83 -12.43
C ALA A 9 16.44 -9.84 -13.95
N THR A 10 15.35 -9.81 -14.71
CA THR A 10 15.38 -9.60 -16.16
C THR A 10 14.40 -8.49 -16.48
N LEU A 11 14.90 -7.36 -16.98
CA LEU A 11 14.08 -6.26 -17.44
C LEU A 11 13.81 -6.41 -18.94
N LEU A 12 12.55 -6.56 -19.32
CA LEU A 12 12.12 -6.60 -20.72
C LEU A 12 11.25 -5.39 -21.01
N ARG A 13 11.61 -4.63 -22.06
CA ARG A 13 10.78 -3.54 -22.61
C ARG A 13 10.03 -4.07 -23.82
N ALA A 14 8.71 -3.97 -23.81
CA ALA A 14 7.82 -4.39 -24.90
C ALA A 14 6.49 -3.63 -24.82
N ASP A 15 5.76 -3.57 -25.93
CA ASP A 15 4.46 -2.88 -25.99
C ASP A 15 3.37 -3.64 -25.22
N THR A 16 3.52 -4.96 -25.08
CA THR A 16 2.59 -5.80 -24.31
C THR A 16 3.30 -6.82 -23.42
N TYR A 17 2.64 -7.18 -22.30
CA TYR A 17 3.08 -8.29 -21.45
C TYR A 17 3.20 -9.62 -22.21
N THR A 18 2.35 -9.87 -23.21
CA THR A 18 2.38 -11.11 -24.00
C THR A 18 3.67 -11.19 -24.82
N GLU A 19 4.09 -10.09 -25.44
CA GLU A 19 5.35 -10.02 -26.18
C GLU A 19 6.55 -10.18 -25.26
N ALA A 20 6.56 -9.49 -24.11
CA ALA A 20 7.61 -9.64 -23.10
C ALA A 20 7.73 -11.10 -22.63
N LEU A 21 6.61 -11.76 -22.32
CA LEU A 21 6.62 -13.16 -21.86
C LEU A 21 7.06 -14.14 -22.95
N ARG A 22 6.71 -13.89 -24.22
CA ARG A 22 7.20 -14.69 -25.35
C ARG A 22 8.70 -14.50 -25.54
N ALA A 23 9.19 -13.26 -25.46
CA ALA A 23 10.61 -12.95 -25.55
C ALA A 23 11.41 -13.55 -24.39
N TYR A 24 10.82 -13.63 -23.19
CA TYR A 24 11.42 -14.31 -22.04
C TYR A 24 11.63 -15.82 -22.27
N GLY A 25 10.83 -16.43 -23.14
CA GLY A 25 11.06 -17.80 -23.66
C GLY A 25 10.69 -18.93 -22.69
N ARG A 26 10.13 -18.63 -21.52
CA ARG A 26 9.62 -19.64 -20.57
C ARG A 26 8.42 -19.14 -19.77
N PRO A 27 7.53 -20.05 -19.32
CA PRO A 27 6.40 -19.68 -18.47
C PRO A 27 6.86 -19.06 -17.14
N VAL A 28 6.07 -18.12 -16.61
CA VAL A 28 6.36 -17.45 -15.33
C VAL A 28 5.38 -17.87 -14.23
N LEU A 29 5.79 -17.68 -12.97
CA LEU A 29 4.90 -17.67 -11.82
C LEU A 29 4.43 -16.23 -11.60
N VAL A 30 3.15 -16.04 -11.28
CA VAL A 30 2.57 -14.71 -11.06
C VAL A 30 1.81 -14.70 -9.74
N HIS A 31 1.93 -13.67 -8.93
CA HIS A 31 1.07 -13.51 -7.75
C HIS A 31 -0.34 -13.04 -8.15
N GLU A 32 -1.35 -13.46 -7.38
CA GLU A 32 -2.74 -13.05 -7.55
C GLU A 32 -2.86 -11.52 -7.74
N PRO A 33 -3.38 -11.05 -8.89
CA PRO A 33 -3.54 -9.62 -9.12
C PRO A 33 -4.61 -8.99 -8.23
N THR A 34 -4.46 -7.69 -7.97
CA THR A 34 -5.35 -6.89 -7.10
C THR A 34 -6.55 -6.27 -7.82
N SER A 35 -6.74 -6.56 -9.11
CA SER A 35 -7.93 -6.13 -9.87
C SER A 35 -8.53 -7.29 -10.68
N HIS A 36 -9.86 -7.27 -10.84
CA HIS A 36 -10.55 -8.27 -11.65
C HIS A 36 -10.11 -8.28 -13.12
N ALA A 37 -9.72 -7.12 -13.67
CA ALA A 37 -9.23 -7.06 -15.05
C ALA A 37 -7.89 -7.76 -15.21
N ALA A 38 -6.94 -7.49 -14.30
CA ALA A 38 -5.64 -8.14 -14.29
C ALA A 38 -5.75 -9.64 -13.97
N GLU A 39 -6.63 -10.03 -13.04
CA GLU A 39 -6.94 -11.43 -12.74
C GLU A 39 -7.44 -12.17 -13.99
N ARG A 40 -8.45 -11.63 -14.69
CA ARG A 40 -8.92 -12.21 -15.96
C ARG A 40 -7.80 -12.28 -17.00
N PHE A 41 -6.91 -11.31 -17.04
CA PHE A 41 -5.76 -11.29 -17.96
C PHE A 41 -4.77 -12.42 -17.66
N VAL A 42 -4.31 -12.55 -16.40
CA VAL A 42 -3.39 -13.60 -15.97
C VAL A 42 -4.00 -15.00 -16.18
N HIS A 43 -5.30 -15.19 -15.93
CA HIS A 43 -5.98 -16.45 -16.24
C HIS A 43 -6.02 -16.79 -17.73
N ARG A 44 -6.10 -15.78 -18.63
CA ARG A 44 -5.96 -16.03 -20.07
C ARG A 44 -4.54 -16.46 -20.42
N LEU A 45 -3.53 -15.79 -19.88
CA LEU A 45 -2.12 -16.15 -20.10
C LEU A 45 -1.80 -17.57 -19.61
N ARG A 46 -2.39 -17.98 -18.49
CA ARG A 46 -2.29 -19.37 -17.98
C ARG A 46 -2.85 -20.39 -18.97
N LYS A 47 -4.01 -20.12 -19.60
CA LYS A 47 -4.59 -20.99 -20.64
C LYS A 47 -3.70 -21.11 -21.88
N THR A 48 -2.87 -20.11 -22.16
CA THR A 48 -1.91 -20.12 -23.29
C THR A 48 -0.55 -20.71 -22.94
N GLY A 49 -0.32 -21.13 -21.69
CA GLY A 49 0.96 -21.67 -21.23
C GLY A 49 2.03 -20.62 -20.92
N LEU A 50 1.73 -19.33 -21.01
CA LEU A 50 2.68 -18.24 -20.68
C LEU A 50 2.81 -18.01 -19.16
N VAL A 51 1.80 -18.42 -18.39
CA VAL A 51 1.83 -18.43 -16.92
C VAL A 51 1.70 -19.88 -16.47
N ALA A 52 2.67 -20.37 -15.71
CA ALA A 52 2.64 -21.73 -15.17
C ALA A 52 1.67 -21.83 -13.98
N GLU A 53 1.78 -20.87 -13.05
CA GLU A 53 1.04 -20.88 -11.79
C GLU A 53 0.68 -19.46 -11.35
N ILE A 54 -0.45 -19.37 -10.65
CA ILE A 54 -0.89 -18.15 -9.96
C ILE A 54 -0.75 -18.41 -8.47
N LEU A 55 0.20 -17.73 -7.83
CA LEU A 55 0.53 -17.87 -6.41
C LEU A 55 -0.31 -16.91 -5.56
N PRO A 56 -0.64 -17.23 -4.31
CA PRO A 56 -1.26 -16.28 -3.38
C PRO A 56 -0.44 -14.98 -3.32
N THR A 57 -1.11 -13.83 -3.26
CA THR A 57 -0.40 -12.55 -3.16
C THR A 57 0.20 -12.35 -1.75
N PRO A 58 1.47 -11.91 -1.63
CA PRO A 58 2.06 -11.56 -0.35
C PRO A 58 1.62 -10.17 0.15
N THR A 59 0.84 -9.42 -0.64
CA THR A 59 0.45 -8.03 -0.33
C THR A 59 -0.69 -7.91 0.67
N PHE A 60 -1.33 -9.02 1.05
CA PHE A 60 -2.38 -9.03 2.08
C PHE A 60 -2.00 -9.97 3.21
N ALA A 61 -2.23 -9.54 4.46
CA ALA A 61 -2.02 -10.36 5.65
C ALA A 61 -3.00 -11.55 5.75
N LEU A 62 -4.11 -11.50 5.01
CA LEU A 62 -5.11 -12.55 4.96
C LEU A 62 -5.28 -13.06 3.52
N PRO A 63 -4.90 -14.32 3.23
CA PRO A 63 -5.15 -14.95 1.93
C PRO A 63 -6.65 -15.04 1.61
N ARG A 64 -6.99 -15.01 0.32
CA ARG A 64 -8.39 -15.11 -0.16
C ARG A 64 -9.13 -16.35 0.34
N SER A 65 -8.45 -17.50 0.38
CA SER A 65 -9.01 -18.75 0.89
C SER A 65 -9.39 -18.67 2.36
N GLU A 66 -8.59 -17.97 3.17
CA GLU A 66 -8.88 -17.77 4.58
C GLU A 66 -9.99 -16.75 4.79
N PHE A 67 -10.04 -15.68 3.98
CA PHE A 67 -11.18 -14.77 3.97
C PHE A 67 -12.47 -15.50 3.57
N ALA A 68 -12.44 -16.40 2.58
CA ALA A 68 -13.61 -17.19 2.19
C ALA A 68 -14.09 -18.12 3.32
N ARG A 69 -13.16 -18.73 4.06
CA ARG A 69 -13.48 -19.51 5.27
C ARG A 69 -14.06 -18.63 6.38
N TRP A 70 -13.47 -17.45 6.60
CA TRP A 70 -13.98 -16.48 7.55
C TRP A 70 -15.38 -15.99 7.16
N ALA A 71 -15.64 -15.71 5.89
CA ALA A 71 -16.95 -15.32 5.39
C ALA A 71 -17.97 -16.45 5.60
N GLY A 72 -17.62 -17.67 5.22
CA GLY A 72 -18.49 -18.85 5.34
C GLY A 72 -19.84 -18.60 4.66
N GLY A 73 -20.93 -19.02 5.32
CA GLY A 73 -22.30 -18.78 4.87
C GLY A 73 -22.94 -17.48 5.39
N ARG A 74 -22.14 -16.52 5.91
CA ARG A 74 -22.68 -15.28 6.49
C ARG A 74 -23.35 -14.44 5.41
N SER A 75 -24.50 -13.86 5.75
CA SER A 75 -25.21 -12.89 4.91
C SER A 75 -24.97 -11.43 5.34
N ARG A 76 -24.27 -11.22 6.46
CA ARG A 76 -23.93 -9.90 7.00
C ARG A 76 -22.44 -9.85 7.31
N PHE A 77 -21.80 -8.77 6.88
CA PHE A 77 -20.38 -8.51 7.08
C PHE A 77 -20.24 -7.24 7.91
N ARG A 78 -19.56 -7.34 9.06
CA ARG A 78 -19.18 -6.20 9.89
C ARG A 78 -17.67 -6.16 9.98
N MET A 79 -17.08 -5.01 9.67
CA MET A 79 -15.63 -4.81 9.77
C MET A 79 -15.15 -5.05 11.21
N GLU A 80 -15.93 -4.64 12.20
CA GLU A 80 -15.60 -4.85 13.60
C GLU A 80 -15.39 -6.33 13.96
N ASP A 81 -16.30 -7.23 13.55
CA ASP A 81 -16.18 -8.66 13.84
C ASP A 81 -14.91 -9.23 13.18
N PHE A 82 -14.69 -8.88 11.91
CA PHE A 82 -13.50 -9.25 11.17
C PHE A 82 -12.21 -8.78 11.85
N TYR A 83 -12.17 -7.50 12.24
CA TYR A 83 -11.03 -6.84 12.87
C TYR A 83 -10.67 -7.48 14.21
N ARG A 84 -11.65 -7.78 15.06
CA ARG A 84 -11.43 -8.46 16.34
C ARG A 84 -10.79 -9.84 16.15
N GLU A 85 -11.24 -10.60 15.16
CA GLU A 85 -10.64 -11.89 14.81
C GLU A 85 -9.21 -11.74 14.29
N GLN A 86 -8.93 -10.75 13.43
CA GLN A 86 -7.57 -10.49 12.93
C GLN A 86 -6.63 -10.06 14.06
N ARG A 87 -7.08 -9.19 14.98
CA ARG A 87 -6.27 -8.79 16.14
C ARG A 87 -5.84 -9.98 17.00
N ARG A 88 -6.76 -10.89 17.30
CA ARG A 88 -6.45 -12.14 18.01
C ARG A 88 -5.45 -13.00 17.23
N ARG A 89 -5.67 -13.15 15.92
CA ARG A 89 -4.79 -13.92 15.04
C ARG A 89 -3.35 -13.39 15.03
N PHE A 90 -3.18 -12.08 14.93
CA PHE A 90 -1.86 -11.44 14.85
C PHE A 90 -1.24 -11.11 16.21
N GLY A 91 -1.99 -11.25 17.31
CA GLY A 91 -1.52 -10.85 18.65
C GLY A 91 -1.32 -9.34 18.80
N VAL A 92 -1.89 -8.52 17.91
CA VAL A 92 -1.67 -7.07 17.89
C VAL A 92 -2.51 -6.41 18.97
N LEU A 93 -1.85 -5.71 19.90
CA LEU A 93 -2.46 -5.02 21.05
C LEU A 93 -3.26 -5.98 21.97
N MET A 94 -2.96 -7.27 21.98
CA MET A 94 -3.60 -8.25 22.86
C MET A 94 -2.82 -8.34 24.18
N ASP A 95 -3.49 -8.52 25.30
CA ASP A 95 -2.84 -8.83 26.57
C ASP A 95 -2.51 -10.33 26.72
N ALA A 96 -1.92 -10.69 27.86
CA ALA A 96 -1.50 -12.06 28.15
C ALA A 96 -2.66 -13.06 28.26
N ASP A 97 -3.88 -12.58 28.55
CA ASP A 97 -5.09 -13.40 28.69
C ASP A 97 -5.83 -13.55 27.35
N GLY A 98 -5.35 -12.90 26.29
CA GLY A 98 -5.99 -12.91 24.97
C GLY A 98 -7.14 -11.91 24.85
N GLU A 99 -7.23 -10.94 25.75
CA GLU A 99 -8.19 -9.84 25.75
C GLU A 99 -7.57 -8.56 25.12
N PRO A 100 -8.38 -7.60 24.64
CA PRO A 100 -7.83 -6.41 24.02
C PRO A 100 -7.12 -5.53 25.07
N ALA A 101 -5.87 -5.15 24.80
CA ALA A 101 -5.15 -4.19 25.63
C ALA A 101 -5.97 -2.91 25.82
N GLY A 102 -6.01 -2.42 27.06
CA GLY A 102 -6.86 -1.28 27.45
C GLY A 102 -8.34 -1.62 27.63
N GLY A 103 -8.73 -2.90 27.57
CA GLY A 103 -10.07 -3.40 27.92
C GLY A 103 -11.17 -3.09 26.90
N ARG A 104 -10.84 -2.46 25.75
CA ARG A 104 -11.79 -2.10 24.69
C ARG A 104 -11.23 -2.49 23.33
N TRP A 105 -12.12 -2.95 22.45
CA TRP A 105 -11.74 -3.31 21.08
C TRP A 105 -11.49 -2.11 20.17
N ASN A 106 -12.14 -0.97 20.45
CA ASN A 106 -12.14 0.21 19.62
C ASN A 106 -12.14 1.50 20.46
N PHE A 107 -11.37 2.50 20.02
CA PHE A 107 -11.23 3.84 20.60
C PHE A 107 -11.65 4.95 19.61
N ASP A 108 -12.29 4.62 18.49
CA ASP A 108 -12.72 5.55 17.41
C ASP A 108 -13.52 6.77 17.91
N ALA A 109 -14.35 6.60 18.93
CA ALA A 109 -15.10 7.71 19.51
C ALA A 109 -14.20 8.76 20.19
N ASP A 110 -13.00 8.36 20.62
CA ASP A 110 -12.01 9.21 21.29
C ASP A 110 -11.15 9.98 20.25
N ASN A 111 -11.25 9.67 18.96
CA ASN A 111 -10.38 10.17 17.87
C ASN A 111 -10.94 11.39 17.09
N ARG A 112 -11.83 12.17 17.71
CA ARG A 112 -12.64 13.19 17.01
C ARG A 112 -12.42 14.61 17.51
N GLU A 113 -11.24 14.93 18.03
CA GLU A 113 -10.97 16.28 18.49
C GLU A 113 -10.89 17.26 17.31
N PRO A 114 -11.49 18.46 17.43
CA PRO A 114 -11.36 19.48 16.40
C PRO A 114 -9.90 19.99 16.33
N PRO A 115 -9.48 20.52 15.18
CA PRO A 115 -8.15 21.08 15.06
C PRO A 115 -7.97 22.32 15.96
N PRO A 116 -6.73 22.67 16.35
CA PRO A 116 -6.45 23.84 17.17
C PRO A 116 -6.99 25.13 16.55
N LYS A 117 -7.72 25.92 17.34
CA LYS A 117 -8.30 27.19 16.88
C LYS A 117 -7.21 28.20 16.51
N GLY A 118 -7.39 28.89 15.37
CA GLY A 118 -6.51 29.96 14.93
C GLY A 118 -5.15 29.49 14.38
N ARG A 119 -4.99 28.18 14.12
CA ARG A 119 -3.80 27.62 13.47
C ARG A 119 -4.10 27.23 12.03
N ALA A 120 -3.15 27.50 11.14
CA ALA A 120 -3.22 27.05 9.75
C ALA A 120 -2.74 25.60 9.57
N THR A 121 -1.87 25.13 10.48
CA THR A 121 -1.26 23.79 10.47
C THR A 121 -1.23 23.19 11.88
N LEU A 122 -1.11 21.86 11.95
CA LEU A 122 -0.84 21.18 13.22
C LEU A 122 0.60 21.40 13.68
N GLU A 123 0.86 21.19 14.98
CA GLU A 123 2.20 21.17 15.57
C GLU A 123 2.87 19.79 15.40
N ALA A 124 2.76 19.23 14.19
CA ALA A 124 3.46 18.01 13.78
C ALA A 124 4.54 18.39 12.76
N PRO A 125 5.74 17.77 12.80
CA PRO A 125 6.70 17.91 11.72
C PRO A 125 6.08 17.57 10.35
N PRO A 126 6.52 18.23 9.27
CA PRO A 126 6.06 17.88 7.92
C PRO A 126 6.28 16.40 7.65
N PRO A 127 5.51 15.78 6.74
CA PRO A 127 5.79 14.42 6.31
C PRO A 127 7.22 14.23 5.82
N TYR A 128 7.66 12.97 5.81
CA TYR A 128 8.86 12.60 5.08
C TYR A 128 8.64 12.84 3.58
N PHE A 129 9.57 13.56 2.95
CA PHE A 129 9.62 13.72 1.50
C PHE A 129 10.89 13.07 0.97
N PRO A 130 10.78 12.18 -0.03
CA PRO A 130 11.93 11.54 -0.62
C PRO A 130 12.75 12.50 -1.49
N VAL A 131 13.98 12.12 -1.80
CA VAL A 131 14.86 12.86 -2.71
C VAL A 131 14.87 12.16 -4.05
N GLU A 132 14.60 12.92 -5.11
CA GLU A 132 14.60 12.39 -6.47
C GLU A 132 16.01 12.23 -7.03
N ASP A 133 16.17 11.26 -7.93
CA ASP A 133 17.42 10.97 -8.64
C ASP A 133 17.24 10.93 -10.17
N ASP A 134 18.29 10.49 -10.87
CA ASP A 134 18.30 10.39 -12.33
C ASP A 134 17.27 9.39 -12.88
N ILE A 135 16.82 8.41 -12.08
CA ILE A 135 15.75 7.48 -12.45
C ILE A 135 14.42 8.22 -12.48
N ASP A 136 14.12 9.02 -11.45
CA ASP A 136 12.92 9.87 -11.42
C ASP A 136 12.87 10.81 -12.62
N ALA A 137 14.01 11.47 -12.92
CA ALA A 137 14.13 12.33 -14.10
C ALA A 137 13.95 11.57 -15.42
N GLY A 138 14.41 10.31 -15.49
CA GLY A 138 14.20 9.43 -16.63
C GLY A 138 12.73 9.06 -16.84
N VAL A 139 12.03 8.67 -15.76
CA VAL A 139 10.61 8.32 -15.82
C VAL A 139 9.76 9.50 -16.27
N ARG A 140 10.03 10.72 -15.79
CA ARG A 140 9.32 11.92 -16.27
C ARG A 140 9.50 12.18 -17.76
N ARG A 141 10.73 12.04 -18.27
CA ARG A 141 10.99 12.15 -19.72
C ARG A 141 10.20 11.09 -20.51
N ASP A 142 10.20 9.85 -20.05
CA ASP A 142 9.44 8.78 -20.70
C ASP A 142 7.93 9.12 -20.73
N LEU A 143 7.38 9.69 -19.65
CA LEU A 143 5.97 10.13 -19.58
C LEU A 143 5.68 11.31 -20.53
N ASP A 144 6.57 12.31 -20.58
CA ASP A 144 6.46 13.46 -21.49
C ASP A 144 6.44 13.01 -22.96
N GLU A 145 7.33 12.08 -23.32
CA GLU A 145 7.42 11.51 -24.68
C GLU A 145 6.17 10.72 -25.08
N MET A 146 5.45 10.13 -24.14
CA MET A 146 4.18 9.43 -24.40
C MET A 146 3.04 10.40 -24.75
N GLY A 147 3.17 11.70 -24.44
CA GLY A 147 2.15 12.71 -24.77
C GLY A 147 0.78 12.43 -24.15
N LEU A 148 0.76 11.87 -22.94
CA LEU A 148 -0.47 11.49 -22.24
C LEU A 148 -1.19 12.73 -21.70
N ASP A 149 -2.52 12.76 -21.82
CA ASP A 149 -3.37 13.75 -21.14
C ASP A 149 -3.53 13.34 -19.67
N ALA A 150 -2.55 13.72 -18.84
CA ALA A 150 -2.48 13.40 -17.42
C ALA A 150 -2.96 14.56 -16.53
N VAL A 151 -3.41 14.23 -15.32
CA VAL A 151 -3.84 15.22 -14.32
C VAL A 151 -2.84 15.26 -13.18
N GLY A 152 -2.43 16.47 -12.80
CA GLY A 152 -1.57 16.72 -11.64
C GLY A 152 -0.22 17.32 -12.01
N VAL A 153 0.67 17.36 -11.02
CA VAL A 153 2.08 17.73 -11.17
C VAL A 153 2.89 16.52 -10.75
N ASP A 154 3.79 16.07 -11.61
CA ASP A 154 4.54 14.82 -11.50
C ASP A 154 5.89 14.96 -10.76
N GLY A 155 6.20 16.15 -10.25
CA GLY A 155 7.44 16.42 -9.53
C GLY A 155 7.40 17.68 -8.66
N PRO A 156 8.17 17.70 -7.54
CA PRO A 156 8.87 16.55 -6.97
C PRO A 156 7.88 15.53 -6.38
N ARG A 157 8.21 14.24 -6.46
CA ARG A 157 7.35 13.17 -5.95
C ARG A 157 7.18 13.26 -4.44
N LEU A 158 5.98 12.90 -3.99
CA LEU A 158 5.61 12.94 -2.58
C LEU A 158 5.90 11.61 -1.87
N PHE A 159 6.04 10.51 -2.62
CA PHE A 159 6.00 9.16 -2.06
C PHE A 159 7.30 8.38 -2.29
N PRO A 160 7.72 7.55 -1.31
CA PRO A 160 8.81 6.60 -1.47
C PRO A 160 8.67 5.68 -2.68
N VAL A 161 9.77 5.42 -3.38
CA VAL A 161 9.84 4.43 -4.48
C VAL A 161 10.84 3.31 -4.18
N THR A 162 11.58 3.40 -3.08
CA THR A 162 12.50 2.36 -2.61
C THR A 162 12.10 1.83 -1.23
N PRO A 163 12.48 0.59 -0.87
CA PRO A 163 12.25 0.07 0.47
C PRO A 163 12.91 0.91 1.58
N VAL A 164 14.07 1.50 1.31
CA VAL A 164 14.79 2.35 2.28
C VAL A 164 14.02 3.64 2.55
N GLU A 165 13.51 4.29 1.51
CA GLU A 165 12.67 5.48 1.64
C GLU A 165 11.34 5.16 2.35
N ALA A 166 10.72 4.02 2.03
CA ALA A 166 9.46 3.61 2.66
C ALA A 166 9.66 3.35 4.15
N GLN A 167 10.80 2.75 4.54
CA GLN A 167 11.17 2.58 5.94
C GLN A 167 11.40 3.92 6.63
N ALA A 168 12.12 4.85 5.99
CA ALA A 168 12.34 6.18 6.55
C ALA A 168 11.02 6.95 6.76
N ALA A 169 10.09 6.84 5.82
CA ALA A 169 8.75 7.42 5.95
C ALA A 169 7.95 6.80 7.10
N LEU A 170 8.04 5.47 7.28
CA LEU A 170 7.41 4.76 8.39
C LEU A 170 8.00 5.18 9.75
N ASP A 171 9.33 5.21 9.86
CA ASP A 171 10.01 5.60 11.10
C ASP A 171 9.65 7.04 11.49
N HIS A 172 9.67 7.96 10.52
CA HIS A 172 9.25 9.35 10.70
C HIS A 172 7.79 9.47 11.16
N PHE A 173 6.89 8.69 10.58
CA PHE A 173 5.49 8.65 11.01
C PHE A 173 5.35 8.16 12.44
N VAL A 174 5.97 7.03 12.78
CA VAL A 174 5.89 6.42 14.12
C VAL A 174 6.44 7.35 15.19
N GLU A 175 7.57 8.01 14.92
CA GLU A 175 8.23 8.89 15.88
C GLU A 175 7.47 10.21 16.09
N HIS A 176 6.98 10.83 15.00
CA HIS A 176 6.55 12.22 15.05
C HIS A 176 5.05 12.46 14.86
N ARG A 177 4.32 11.51 14.24
CA ARG A 177 2.94 11.75 13.78
C ARG A 177 1.93 10.78 14.38
N LEU A 178 2.31 9.52 14.59
CA LEU A 178 1.49 8.50 15.24
C LEU A 178 0.95 8.94 16.62
N PRO A 179 1.72 9.62 17.51
CA PRO A 179 1.20 10.09 18.80
C PRO A 179 0.02 11.07 18.68
N LEU A 180 -0.10 11.76 17.54
CA LEU A 180 -1.14 12.75 17.25
C LEU A 180 -2.19 12.21 16.26
N PHE A 181 -2.03 10.99 15.75
CA PHE A 181 -2.86 10.41 14.70
C PHE A 181 -4.32 10.33 15.14
N GLY A 182 -4.61 9.56 16.18
CA GLY A 182 -6.00 9.36 16.64
C GLY A 182 -6.68 10.68 17.01
N ARG A 183 -5.98 11.57 17.71
CA ARG A 183 -6.55 12.86 18.15
C ARG A 183 -7.15 13.69 17.01
N TYR A 184 -6.49 13.69 15.85
CA TYR A 184 -6.85 14.54 14.70
C TYR A 184 -7.25 13.73 13.46
N GLU A 185 -7.65 12.47 13.62
CA GLU A 185 -7.93 11.53 12.52
C GLU A 185 -9.01 12.05 11.56
N ASP A 186 -10.06 12.66 12.12
CA ASP A 186 -11.19 13.24 11.37
C ASP A 186 -11.06 14.76 11.14
N ALA A 187 -9.97 15.38 11.60
CA ALA A 187 -9.79 16.83 11.50
C ALA A 187 -9.32 17.24 10.10
N MET A 188 -9.67 18.45 9.68
CA MET A 188 -9.16 19.06 8.45
C MET A 188 -8.76 20.52 8.70
N LEU A 189 -7.61 20.91 8.15
CA LEU A 189 -7.12 22.28 8.13
C LEU A 189 -6.77 22.66 6.69
N SER A 190 -7.24 23.82 6.22
CA SER A 190 -7.00 24.25 4.83
C SER A 190 -5.53 24.48 4.50
N GLY A 191 -4.70 24.77 5.51
CA GLY A 191 -3.25 24.95 5.36
C GLY A 191 -2.44 23.67 5.56
N ASP A 192 -3.06 22.55 5.90
CA ASP A 192 -2.37 21.30 6.25
C ASP A 192 -3.06 20.11 5.60
N TRP A 193 -2.59 19.77 4.40
CA TRP A 193 -3.16 18.71 3.59
C TRP A 193 -2.86 17.30 4.15
N ALA A 194 -1.80 17.15 4.96
CA ALA A 194 -1.32 15.87 5.46
C ALA A 194 -1.77 15.59 6.90
N MET A 195 -2.13 16.63 7.66
CA MET A 195 -2.55 16.54 9.06
C MET A 195 -1.56 15.71 9.89
N THR A 196 -1.97 14.57 10.44
CA THR A 196 -1.11 13.60 11.15
C THR A 196 -1.11 12.23 10.47
N HIS A 197 -1.62 12.13 9.24
CA HIS A 197 -1.66 10.86 8.49
C HIS A 197 -0.25 10.36 8.15
N SER A 198 -0.16 9.05 7.90
CA SER A 198 1.09 8.33 7.62
C SER A 198 1.64 8.58 6.22
N LEU A 199 0.76 8.74 5.22
CA LEU A 199 1.13 8.83 3.80
C LEU A 199 1.89 7.58 3.30
N LEU A 200 1.48 6.39 3.76
CA LEU A 200 2.08 5.08 3.45
C LEU A 200 1.10 4.10 2.76
N SER A 201 0.05 4.60 2.10
CA SER A 201 -1.00 3.79 1.46
C SER A 201 -0.54 3.07 0.21
#